data_AF-A0A4D6XMJ5-F1
#
_entry.id   AF-A0A4D6XMJ5-F1
#
_cell.length_a   1.000
_cell.length_b   1.000
_cell.length_c   1.000
_cell.angle_alpha   90.00
_cell.angle_beta   90.00
_cell.angle_gamma   90.00
#
_symmetry.space_group_name_H-M   'P 1'
#
loop_
_entity.id
_entity.type
_entity.pdbx_description
1 polymer ?
#
loop_
_entity_poly.entity_id
_entity_poly.type
_entity_poly.pdbx_seq_one_letter_code
_entity_poly.pdbx_strand_id
1 'polypeptide(L)'
;MNKNIQESYYNDFINDSVWTVVDQLNSFHNIKLTIQNFQKNYESLKLSNNLDNNFMTDSNPFIFIVNDNLIPINNRDQMLEDFKKIIPNIESQQLISTYANQKFLYQSYFQLISEHPEINQYQVKHSRNIYKINFLNDGSIKLVATNLSNLDINNNNDIQKYNSFGIRATIVLPPNDLPIMKYSYFLK
;
A
#
# COMPACT_ATOMS: atom_id res chain seq x y z
N MET A 1 -3.60 -4.86 -22.15
CA MET A 1 -3.86 -4.71 -20.71
C MET A 1 -5.27 -5.21 -20.44
N ASN A 2 -5.45 -6.13 -19.49
CA ASN A 2 -6.71 -6.82 -19.22
C ASN A 2 -7.80 -5.84 -18.74
N LYS A 3 -9.03 -5.98 -19.26
CA LYS A 3 -10.18 -5.10 -18.97
C LYS A 3 -10.54 -5.07 -17.49
N ASN A 4 -10.46 -6.21 -16.80
CA ASN A 4 -10.71 -6.30 -15.35
C ASN A 4 -9.68 -5.51 -14.54
N ILE A 5 -8.41 -5.54 -14.99
CA ILE A 5 -7.33 -4.77 -14.37
C ILE A 5 -7.58 -3.27 -14.56
N GLN A 6 -7.93 -2.84 -15.78
CA GLN A 6 -8.26 -1.44 -16.07
C GLN A 6 -9.46 -0.93 -15.27
N GLU A 7 -10.55 -1.70 -15.18
CA GLU A 7 -11.74 -1.36 -14.39
C GLU A 7 -11.42 -1.29 -12.89
N SER A 8 -10.58 -2.19 -12.37
CA SER A 8 -10.13 -2.14 -10.98
C SER A 8 -9.34 -0.87 -10.68
N TYR A 9 -8.58 -0.34 -11.64
CA TYR A 9 -7.87 0.94 -11.48
C TYR A 9 -8.83 2.13 -11.58
N TYR A 10 -9.85 2.07 -12.43
CA TYR A 10 -10.77 3.19 -12.61
C TYR A 10 -11.48 3.58 -11.30
N ASN A 11 -11.95 2.59 -10.55
CA ASN A 11 -12.67 2.82 -9.29
C ASN A 11 -11.77 3.38 -8.16
N ASP A 12 -10.48 3.04 -8.15
CA ASP A 12 -9.56 3.48 -7.10
C ASP A 12 -8.77 4.75 -7.45
N PHE A 13 -8.73 5.16 -8.72
CA PHE A 13 -7.86 6.27 -9.14
C PHE A 13 -8.57 7.39 -9.91
N ILE A 14 -9.67 7.11 -10.62
CA ILE A 14 -10.33 8.11 -11.48
C ILE A 14 -11.59 8.70 -10.81
N ASN A 15 -12.29 7.93 -9.98
CA ASN A 15 -13.45 8.43 -9.24
C ASN A 15 -13.08 9.14 -7.92
N ASP A 16 -11.79 9.18 -7.59
CA ASP A 16 -11.23 9.71 -6.35
C ASP A 16 -10.49 11.03 -6.69
N SER A 17 -11.24 12.05 -7.15
CA SER A 17 -10.75 13.33 -7.75
C SER A 17 -9.79 14.17 -6.91
N VAL A 18 -9.42 13.68 -5.74
CA VAL A 18 -8.52 14.28 -4.76
C VAL A 18 -7.10 13.72 -4.89
N TRP A 19 -6.92 12.54 -5.50
CA TRP A 19 -5.62 11.88 -5.59
C TRP A 19 -4.85 12.27 -6.85
N THR A 20 -3.65 12.81 -6.64
CA THR A 20 -2.64 12.99 -7.69
C THR A 20 -1.98 11.64 -7.97
N VAL A 21 -2.17 11.12 -9.18
CA VAL A 21 -1.41 9.95 -9.67
C VAL A 21 0.01 10.41 -9.95
N VAL A 22 0.96 9.71 -9.35
CA VAL A 22 2.37 10.03 -9.53
C VAL A 22 2.80 9.57 -10.91
N ASP A 23 3.45 10.44 -11.69
CA ASP A 23 4.11 10.05 -12.95
C ASP A 23 5.61 10.39 -12.95
N GLN A 24 6.08 11.30 -12.07
CA GLN A 24 7.41 11.91 -12.17
C GLN A 24 8.55 11.13 -11.48
N LEU A 25 8.43 10.65 -10.23
CA LEU A 25 9.38 9.63 -9.69
C LEU A 25 9.04 8.22 -10.15
N ASN A 26 7.91 8.06 -10.83
CA ASN A 26 7.52 6.87 -11.60
C ASN A 26 8.31 6.77 -12.91
N SER A 27 9.60 7.15 -12.90
CA SER A 27 10.49 6.64 -13.94
C SER A 27 10.32 5.12 -13.94
N PHE A 28 10.05 4.55 -15.11
CA PHE A 28 9.86 3.11 -15.26
C PHE A 28 10.97 2.31 -14.57
N HIS A 29 12.17 2.90 -14.48
CA HIS A 29 13.31 2.38 -13.73
C HIS A 29 13.06 2.24 -12.22
N ASN A 30 12.56 3.26 -11.52
CA ASN A 30 12.34 3.22 -10.06
C ASN A 30 11.24 2.24 -9.66
N ILE A 31 10.14 2.19 -10.43
CA ILE A 31 9.08 1.20 -10.23
C ILE A 31 9.63 -0.21 -10.45
N LYS A 32 10.39 -0.42 -11.53
CA LYS A 32 10.99 -1.72 -11.83
C LYS A 32 11.95 -2.17 -10.73
N LEU A 33 12.81 -1.28 -10.22
CA LEU A 33 13.71 -1.58 -9.11
C LEU A 33 12.92 -1.94 -7.84
N THR A 34 11.85 -1.21 -7.54
CA THR A 34 11.00 -1.49 -6.38
C THR A 34 10.33 -2.87 -6.51
N ILE A 35 9.73 -3.16 -7.67
CA ILE A 35 9.16 -4.47 -7.98
C ILE A 35 10.22 -5.57 -7.84
N GLN A 36 11.42 -5.38 -8.38
CA GLN A 36 12.51 -6.36 -8.29
C GLN A 36 12.94 -6.61 -6.84
N ASN A 37 12.98 -5.57 -6.01
CA ASN A 37 13.33 -5.72 -4.59
C ASN A 37 12.28 -6.54 -3.83
N PHE A 38 10.99 -6.25 -4.02
CA PHE A 38 9.92 -7.05 -3.43
C PHE A 38 9.89 -8.48 -4.00
N GLN A 39 10.07 -8.66 -5.31
CA GLN A 39 10.16 -9.98 -5.92
C GLN A 39 11.31 -10.81 -5.35
N LYS A 40 12.49 -10.21 -5.15
CA LYS A 40 13.63 -10.90 -4.53
C LYS A 40 13.31 -11.38 -3.10
N ASN A 41 12.59 -10.57 -2.32
CA ASN A 41 12.14 -10.98 -0.99
C ASN A 41 11.09 -12.10 -1.08
N TYR A 42 10.16 -12.03 -2.03
CA TYR A 42 9.17 -13.08 -2.23
C TYR A 42 9.82 -14.42 -2.62
N GLU A 43 10.79 -14.41 -3.54
CA GLU A 43 11.51 -15.62 -3.95
C GLU A 43 12.30 -16.25 -2.79
N SER A 44 12.84 -15.44 -1.86
CA SER A 44 13.50 -16.00 -0.67
C SER A 44 12.49 -16.62 0.32
N LEU A 45 11.30 -16.02 0.46
CA LEU A 45 10.24 -16.54 1.33
C LEU A 45 9.66 -17.86 0.86
N LYS A 46 9.53 -18.05 -0.46
CA LYS A 46 9.09 -19.34 -1.06
C LYS A 46 9.89 -20.53 -0.56
N LEU A 47 11.19 -20.34 -0.29
CA LEU A 47 12.08 -21.41 0.19
C LEU A 47 11.85 -21.79 1.66
N SER A 48 11.12 -20.99 2.42
CA SER A 48 11.04 -21.09 3.88
C SER A 48 9.64 -21.37 4.45
N ASN A 49 8.59 -21.38 3.62
CA ASN A 49 7.18 -21.44 4.05
C ASN A 49 6.77 -20.38 5.10
N ASN A 50 7.61 -19.37 5.31
CA ASN A 50 7.37 -18.29 6.26
C ASN A 50 6.76 -17.07 5.56
N LEU A 51 6.10 -16.23 6.35
CA LEU A 51 5.64 -14.91 5.92
C LEU A 51 6.74 -13.88 6.13
N ASP A 52 6.67 -12.75 5.43
CA ASP A 52 7.61 -11.65 5.62
C ASP A 52 7.58 -11.15 7.07
N ASN A 53 8.76 -10.93 7.65
CA ASN A 53 8.86 -10.48 9.04
C ASN A 53 8.25 -9.10 9.28
N ASN A 54 8.15 -8.26 8.24
CA ASN A 54 7.51 -6.94 8.31
C ASN A 54 5.99 -6.99 8.10
N PHE A 55 5.42 -8.18 7.85
CA PHE A 55 3.99 -8.33 7.65
C PHE A 55 3.24 -8.09 8.96
N MET A 56 2.24 -7.21 8.95
CA MET A 56 1.42 -6.86 10.12
C MET A 56 2.25 -6.36 11.34
N THR A 57 3.40 -5.73 11.12
CA THR A 57 4.26 -5.12 12.16
C THR A 57 4.28 -3.59 12.09
N ASP A 58 3.26 -2.98 11.48
CA ASP A 58 3.26 -1.54 11.28
C ASP A 58 3.31 -0.79 12.62
N SER A 59 4.07 0.31 12.65
CA SER A 59 4.20 1.15 13.83
C SER A 59 2.94 1.99 14.10
N ASN A 60 2.22 2.33 13.03
CA ASN A 60 0.94 3.03 13.11
C ASN A 60 -0.21 2.03 13.24
N PRO A 61 -1.34 2.44 13.86
CA PRO A 61 -2.60 1.70 13.74
C PRO A 61 -2.86 1.35 12.27
N PHE A 62 -3.21 0.10 12.01
CA PHE A 62 -3.50 -0.34 10.65
C PHE A 62 -4.86 -1.04 10.57
N ILE A 63 -5.31 -1.35 9.36
CA ILE A 63 -6.51 -2.10 9.04
C ILE A 63 -6.15 -3.08 7.93
N PHE A 64 -6.63 -4.32 8.02
CA PHE A 64 -6.36 -5.34 7.01
C PHE A 64 -7.68 -5.95 6.51
N ILE A 65 -7.91 -5.88 5.20
CA ILE A 65 -9.17 -6.29 4.56
C ILE A 65 -8.83 -7.23 3.41
N VAL A 66 -9.46 -8.41 3.38
CA VAL A 66 -9.28 -9.42 2.33
C VAL A 66 -10.64 -9.80 1.75
N ASN A 67 -10.87 -9.56 0.46
CA ASN A 67 -12.16 -9.78 -0.21
C ASN A 67 -13.33 -9.22 0.62
N ASP A 68 -13.19 -7.97 1.06
CA ASP A 68 -14.14 -7.23 1.91
C ASP A 68 -14.33 -7.76 3.34
N ASN A 69 -13.61 -8.81 3.74
CA ASN A 69 -13.58 -9.29 5.11
C ASN A 69 -12.48 -8.57 5.90
N LEU A 70 -12.89 -7.87 6.97
CA LEU A 70 -11.97 -7.24 7.91
C LEU A 70 -11.31 -8.31 8.80
N ILE A 71 -9.98 -8.30 8.89
CA ILE A 71 -9.25 -9.09 9.89
C ILE A 71 -9.23 -8.29 11.21
N PRO A 72 -9.82 -8.82 12.30
CA PRO A 72 -9.83 -8.15 13.60
C PRO A 72 -8.41 -7.92 14.14
N ILE A 73 -8.15 -6.72 14.65
CA ILE A 73 -6.83 -6.33 15.15
C ILE A 73 -6.82 -6.45 16.66
N ASN A 74 -6.63 -7.68 17.11
CA ASN A 74 -6.68 -8.03 18.52
C ASN A 74 -5.26 -8.27 19.06
N ASN A 75 -4.59 -9.27 18.49
CA ASN A 75 -3.18 -9.56 18.72
C ASN A 75 -2.57 -10.10 17.42
N ARG A 76 -1.25 -10.00 17.28
CA ARG A 76 -0.53 -10.37 16.05
C ARG A 76 -0.76 -11.84 15.67
N ASP A 77 -0.67 -12.76 16.62
CA ASP A 77 -0.77 -14.20 16.33
C ASP A 77 -2.16 -14.57 15.80
N GLN A 78 -3.21 -14.02 16.41
CA GLN A 78 -4.60 -14.17 15.96
C GLN A 78 -4.79 -13.59 14.56
N MET A 79 -4.23 -12.41 14.27
CA MET A 79 -4.30 -11.82 12.94
C MET A 79 -3.63 -12.70 11.88
N LEU A 80 -2.49 -13.30 12.22
CA LEU A 80 -1.78 -14.23 11.33
C LEU A 80 -2.58 -15.52 11.12
N GLU A 81 -3.20 -16.07 12.17
CA GLU A 81 -4.08 -17.22 12.04
C GLU A 81 -5.29 -16.94 11.18
N ASP A 82 -5.98 -15.82 11.41
CA ASP A 82 -7.18 -15.44 10.67
C ASP A 82 -6.84 -15.15 9.21
N PHE A 83 -5.70 -14.50 8.96
CA PHE A 83 -5.16 -14.33 7.60
C PHE A 83 -4.94 -15.67 6.90
N LYS A 84 -4.28 -16.63 7.55
CA LYS A 84 -4.04 -17.98 7.01
C LYS A 84 -5.32 -18.77 6.76
N LYS A 85 -6.36 -18.55 7.59
CA LYS A 85 -7.69 -19.16 7.41
C LYS A 85 -8.41 -18.57 6.20
N ILE A 86 -8.36 -17.25 6.02
CA ILE A 86 -9.01 -16.56 4.89
C ILE A 86 -8.30 -16.87 3.57
N ILE A 87 -6.97 -16.96 3.58
CA ILE A 87 -6.14 -17.23 2.41
C ILE A 87 -5.40 -18.55 2.63
N PRO A 88 -5.99 -19.72 2.27
CA PRO A 88 -5.38 -21.01 2.55
C PRO A 88 -4.17 -21.33 1.64
N ASN A 89 -4.04 -20.67 0.50
CA ASN A 89 -2.94 -20.88 -0.44
C ASN A 89 -1.64 -20.24 0.08
N ILE A 90 -0.61 -21.06 0.35
CA ILE A 90 0.66 -20.63 0.95
C ILE A 90 1.40 -19.60 0.07
N GLU A 91 1.42 -19.80 -1.25
CA GLU A 91 2.09 -18.87 -2.17
C GLU A 91 1.45 -17.48 -2.14
N SER A 92 0.11 -17.43 -2.10
CA SER A 92 -0.65 -16.19 -1.96
C SER A 92 -0.39 -15.53 -0.62
N GLN A 93 -0.30 -16.31 0.47
CA GLN A 93 0.05 -15.79 1.78
C GLN A 93 1.43 -15.12 1.77
N GLN A 94 2.45 -15.82 1.24
CA GLN A 94 3.82 -15.31 1.13
C GLN A 94 3.89 -14.05 0.29
N LEU A 95 3.22 -14.07 -0.87
CA LEU A 95 3.16 -12.95 -1.80
C LEU A 95 2.53 -11.73 -1.13
N ILE A 96 1.33 -11.88 -0.56
CA ILE A 96 0.65 -10.79 0.13
C ILE A 96 1.50 -10.26 1.29
N SER A 97 2.12 -11.15 2.08
CA SER A 97 2.96 -10.73 3.21
C SER A 97 4.15 -9.87 2.79
N THR A 98 4.68 -10.11 1.58
CA THR A 98 5.81 -9.36 1.02
C THR A 98 5.44 -7.91 0.69
N TYR A 99 4.21 -7.68 0.20
CA TYR A 99 3.77 -6.35 -0.26
C TYR A 99 2.90 -5.61 0.77
N ALA A 100 2.22 -6.31 1.67
CA ALA A 100 1.31 -5.70 2.64
C ALA A 100 2.05 -5.24 3.92
N ASN A 101 2.95 -4.27 3.76
CA ASN A 101 3.68 -3.64 4.86
C ASN A 101 3.98 -2.18 4.55
N GLN A 102 4.35 -1.42 5.58
CA GLN A 102 4.53 0.02 5.47
C GLN A 102 5.57 0.46 4.43
N LYS A 103 6.60 -0.36 4.15
CA LYS A 103 7.64 -0.04 3.15
C LYS A 103 7.05 0.09 1.75
N PHE A 104 5.90 -0.55 1.50
CA PHE A 104 5.21 -0.47 0.22
C PHE A 104 4.72 0.95 -0.10
N LEU A 105 4.52 1.79 0.91
CA LEU A 105 4.08 3.18 0.78
C LEU A 105 5.21 4.18 0.58
N TYR A 106 6.47 3.78 0.74
CA TYR A 106 7.60 4.72 0.78
C TYR A 106 7.76 5.53 -0.50
N GLN A 107 7.52 4.94 -1.67
CA GLN A 107 7.65 5.67 -2.94
C GLN A 107 6.61 6.80 -3.06
N SER A 108 5.36 6.53 -2.68
CA SER A 108 4.31 7.57 -2.66
C SER A 108 4.63 8.68 -1.65
N TYR A 109 5.21 8.32 -0.50
CA TYR A 109 5.66 9.29 0.49
C TYR A 109 6.82 10.15 -0.02
N PHE A 110 7.83 9.54 -0.63
CA PHE A 110 8.96 10.28 -1.20
C PHE A 110 8.53 11.23 -2.31
N GLN A 111 7.55 10.85 -3.13
CA GLN A 111 6.97 11.77 -4.10
C GLN A 111 6.30 12.96 -3.42
N LEU A 112 5.41 12.70 -2.46
CA LEU A 112 4.68 13.73 -1.75
C LEU A 112 5.63 14.80 -1.18
N ILE A 113 6.70 14.38 -0.49
CA ILE A 113 7.65 15.33 0.11
C ILE A 113 8.57 16.00 -0.92
N SER A 114 8.78 15.39 -2.09
CA SER A 114 9.57 15.98 -3.18
C SER A 114 8.81 17.08 -3.89
N GLU A 115 7.50 16.90 -4.10
CA GLU A 115 6.63 17.90 -4.74
C GLU A 115 6.13 18.97 -3.75
N HIS A 116 5.99 18.60 -2.48
CA HIS A 116 5.52 19.46 -1.40
C HIS A 116 6.49 19.47 -0.21
N PRO A 117 7.70 20.00 -0.36
CA PRO A 117 8.71 20.02 0.71
C PRO A 117 8.25 20.80 1.94
N GLU A 118 7.27 21.69 1.80
CA GLU A 118 6.66 22.42 2.92
C GLU A 118 5.96 21.49 3.93
N ILE A 119 5.62 20.24 3.56
CA ILE A 119 5.02 19.28 4.49
C ILE A 119 5.94 19.00 5.70
N ASN A 120 7.26 19.15 5.54
CA ASN A 120 8.22 18.95 6.62
C ASN A 120 8.05 19.93 7.79
N GLN A 121 7.30 21.04 7.61
CA GLN A 121 7.00 21.99 8.69
C GLN A 121 5.83 21.56 9.59
N TYR A 122 5.10 20.50 9.20
CA TYR A 122 3.93 20.00 9.93
C TYR A 122 4.29 18.82 10.84
N GLN A 123 3.58 18.70 11.95
CA GLN A 123 3.54 17.49 12.75
C GLN A 123 2.52 16.51 12.17
N VAL A 124 2.95 15.29 11.90
CA VAL A 124 2.05 14.20 11.45
C VAL A 124 1.34 13.60 12.66
N LYS A 125 0.00 13.54 12.62
CA LYS A 125 -0.86 12.99 13.67
C LYS A 125 -1.87 11.99 13.12
N HIS A 126 -2.39 11.13 14.00
CA HIS A 126 -3.46 10.17 13.71
C HIS A 126 -3.21 9.33 12.45
N SER A 127 -1.93 9.01 12.20
CA SER A 127 -1.53 8.24 11.04
C SER A 127 -2.08 6.83 11.13
N ARG A 128 -2.67 6.34 10.05
CA ARG A 128 -3.16 4.96 9.97
C ARG A 128 -2.93 4.34 8.60
N ASN A 129 -2.61 3.06 8.59
CA ASN A 129 -2.45 2.27 7.36
C ASN A 129 -3.70 1.42 7.09
N ILE A 130 -4.03 1.24 5.81
CA ILE A 130 -5.15 0.41 5.37
C ILE A 130 -4.61 -0.46 4.23
N TYR A 131 -4.67 -1.77 4.43
CA TYR A 131 -4.33 -2.76 3.42
C TYR A 131 -5.61 -3.43 2.94
N LYS A 132 -5.89 -3.31 1.65
CA LYS A 132 -7.00 -4.01 0.98
C LYS A 132 -6.44 -4.99 -0.03
N ILE A 133 -6.85 -6.24 0.09
CA ILE A 133 -6.46 -7.32 -0.80
C ILE A 133 -7.73 -7.88 -1.44
N ASN A 134 -7.71 -7.98 -2.76
CA ASN A 134 -8.81 -8.53 -3.54
C ASN A 134 -8.26 -9.57 -4.52
N PHE A 135 -8.85 -10.76 -4.51
CA PHE A 135 -8.64 -11.77 -5.54
C PHE A 135 -9.59 -11.47 -6.70
N LEU A 136 -9.02 -11.29 -7.90
CA LEU A 136 -9.79 -10.98 -9.10
C LEU A 136 -10.21 -12.27 -9.81
N ASN A 137 -11.26 -12.19 -10.63
CA ASN A 137 -11.84 -13.34 -11.34
C ASN A 137 -10.86 -14.04 -12.30
N ASP A 138 -9.81 -13.34 -12.74
CA ASP A 138 -8.77 -13.88 -13.61
C ASP A 138 -7.59 -14.50 -12.84
N GLY A 139 -7.73 -14.66 -11.52
CA GLY A 139 -6.70 -15.20 -10.64
C GLY A 139 -5.65 -14.18 -10.22
N SER A 140 -5.73 -12.92 -10.68
CA SER A 140 -4.82 -11.87 -10.22
C SER A 140 -5.10 -11.48 -8.78
N ILE A 141 -4.06 -11.06 -8.06
CA ILE A 141 -4.20 -10.49 -6.72
C ILE A 141 -3.98 -8.99 -6.82
N LYS A 142 -4.96 -8.21 -6.38
CA LYS A 142 -4.85 -6.76 -6.25
C LYS A 142 -4.62 -6.42 -4.78
N LEU A 143 -3.59 -5.62 -4.52
CA LEU A 143 -3.28 -5.11 -3.19
C LEU A 143 -3.19 -3.59 -3.25
N VAL A 144 -3.91 -2.93 -2.34
CA VAL A 144 -3.92 -1.48 -2.16
C VAL A 144 -3.50 -1.19 -0.73
N ALA A 145 -2.35 -0.54 -0.56
CA ALA A 145 -1.96 0.05 0.71
C ALA A 145 -2.29 1.55 0.67
N THR A 146 -2.89 2.07 1.72
CA THR A 146 -3.16 3.50 1.89
C THR A 146 -2.75 3.94 3.28
N ASN A 147 -1.99 5.02 3.41
CA ASN A 147 -1.85 5.74 4.66
C ASN A 147 -2.64 7.04 4.61
N LEU A 148 -3.31 7.34 5.71
CA LEU A 148 -4.03 8.59 5.93
C LEU A 148 -3.49 9.24 7.21
N SER A 149 -3.18 10.52 7.15
CA SER A 149 -2.62 11.26 8.27
C SER A 149 -3.17 12.69 8.35
N ASN A 150 -3.30 13.19 9.57
CA ASN A 150 -3.58 14.60 9.83
C ASN A 150 -2.27 15.37 9.94
N LEU A 151 -2.32 16.66 9.62
CA LEU A 151 -1.23 17.60 9.75
C LEU A 151 -1.62 18.68 10.74
N ASP A 152 -0.74 18.94 11.70
CA ASP A 152 -0.84 20.09 12.61
C ASP A 152 0.40 20.98 12.44
N ILE A 153 0.25 22.29 12.61
CA ILE A 153 1.41 23.19 12.52
C ILE A 153 2.25 23.06 13.80
N ASN A 154 3.58 23.05 13.63
CA ASN A 154 4.50 23.07 14.77
C ASN A 154 4.51 24.42 15.53
N ASN A 155 4.13 25.53 14.87
CA ASN A 155 4.15 26.89 15.40
C ASN A 155 2.79 27.59 15.27
N ASN A 156 2.29 28.18 16.36
CA ASN A 156 0.98 28.85 16.42
C ASN A 156 0.87 30.15 15.59
N ASN A 157 1.94 30.61 14.95
CA ASN A 157 1.99 31.88 14.22
C ASN A 157 1.81 31.74 12.70
N ASP A 158 1.82 30.51 12.17
CA ASP A 158 1.66 30.27 10.74
C ASP A 158 0.20 29.92 10.41
N ILE A 159 -0.25 30.27 9.20
CA ILE A 159 -1.59 29.91 8.72
C ILE A 159 -1.55 28.48 8.18
N GLN A 160 -2.43 27.61 8.70
CA GLN A 160 -2.50 26.22 8.28
C GLN A 160 -2.99 26.09 6.84
N LYS A 161 -2.06 25.86 5.91
CA LYS A 161 -2.40 25.61 4.50
C LYS A 161 -3.03 24.24 4.26
N TYR A 162 -2.57 23.20 4.95
CA TYR A 162 -3.04 21.83 4.80
C TYR A 162 -3.40 21.21 6.16
N ASN A 163 -4.45 20.40 6.18
CA ASN A 163 -4.97 19.70 7.35
C ASN A 163 -4.68 18.19 7.34
N SER A 164 -4.38 17.62 6.17
CA SER A 164 -4.21 16.18 6.01
C SER A 164 -3.48 15.83 4.72
N PHE A 165 -2.91 14.64 4.70
CA PHE A 165 -2.44 14.02 3.47
C PHE A 165 -2.82 12.55 3.45
N GLY A 166 -2.78 11.98 2.25
CA GLY A 166 -2.83 10.54 2.06
C GLY A 166 -1.81 10.10 1.03
N ILE A 167 -1.28 8.90 1.23
CA ILE A 167 -0.39 8.24 0.27
C ILE A 167 -0.94 6.84 0.00
N ARG A 168 -0.85 6.40 -1.25
CA ARG A 168 -1.40 5.13 -1.69
C ARG A 168 -0.43 4.44 -2.64
N ALA A 169 -0.28 3.13 -2.45
CA ALA A 169 0.44 2.25 -3.34
C ALA A 169 -0.50 1.13 -3.75
N THR A 170 -0.56 0.83 -5.04
CA THR A 170 -1.37 -0.26 -5.59
C THR A 170 -0.52 -1.15 -6.44
N ILE A 171 -0.67 -2.45 -6.25
CA ILE A 171 -0.06 -3.45 -7.10
C ILE A 171 -1.15 -4.43 -7.54
N VAL A 172 -1.12 -4.76 -8.83
CA VAL A 172 -1.85 -5.90 -9.38
C VAL A 172 -0.81 -6.94 -9.77
N LEU A 173 -1.02 -8.16 -9.30
CA LEU A 173 -0.16 -9.31 -9.50
C LEU A 173 -0.92 -10.32 -10.37
N PRO A 174 -0.77 -10.26 -11.70
CA PRO A 174 -1.36 -11.24 -12.60
C PRO A 174 -0.64 -12.59 -12.46
N PRO A 175 -1.30 -13.72 -12.75
CA PRO A 175 -0.71 -15.05 -12.59
C PRO A 175 0.48 -15.30 -13.53
N ASN A 176 0.46 -14.73 -14.75
CA ASN A 176 1.42 -15.05 -15.81
C ASN A 176 2.14 -13.81 -16.39
N ASP A 177 1.95 -12.63 -15.78
CA ASP A 177 2.52 -11.37 -16.27
C ASP A 177 3.30 -10.65 -15.17
N LEU A 178 4.05 -9.62 -15.58
CA LEU A 178 4.76 -8.76 -14.65
C LEU A 178 3.77 -7.99 -13.74
N PRO A 179 4.13 -7.75 -12.47
CA PRO A 179 3.33 -6.93 -11.57
C PRO A 179 3.16 -5.51 -12.12
N ILE A 180 1.97 -4.96 -11.95
CA ILE A 180 1.65 -3.58 -12.35
C ILE A 180 1.47 -2.76 -11.09
N MET A 181 2.35 -1.78 -10.90
CA MET A 181 2.40 -0.96 -9.69
C MET A 181 2.09 0.51 -10.01
N LYS A 182 1.32 1.15 -9.14
CA LYS A 182 0.97 2.57 -9.22
C LYS A 182 1.06 3.21 -7.84
N TYR A 183 1.38 4.49 -7.85
CA TYR A 183 1.51 5.32 -6.66
C TYR A 183 0.66 6.57 -6.84
N SER A 184 0.06 7.02 -5.75
CA SER A 184 -0.70 8.26 -5.72
C SER A 184 -0.61 8.89 -4.32
N TYR A 185 -0.85 10.20 -4.26
CA TYR A 185 -0.97 10.91 -3.00
C TYR A 185 -2.05 11.99 -3.11
N PHE A 186 -2.49 12.52 -1.98
CA PHE A 186 -3.21 13.79 -1.92
C PHE A 186 -2.70 14.65 -0.78
N LEU A 187 -2.98 15.94 -0.87
CA LEU A 187 -2.71 16.92 0.16
C LEU A 187 -3.90 17.88 0.24
N LYS A 188 -4.44 18.09 1.43
CA LYS A 188 -5.66 18.88 1.68
C LYS A 188 -5.54 19.69 2.95
#